data_AF-A0A840RPA9-F1
#
_entry.id   AF-A0A840RPA9-F1
#
_cell.length_a   1.000
_cell.length_b   1.000
_cell.length_c   1.000
_cell.angle_alpha   90.00
_cell.angle_beta   90.00
_cell.angle_gamma   90.00
#
_symmetry.space_group_name_H-M   'P 1'
#
loop_
_entity.id
_entity.type
_entity.pdbx_description
1 polymer ?
#
loop_
_entity_poly.entity_id
_entity_poly.type
_entity_poly.pdbx_seq_one_letter_code
_entity_poly.pdbx_strand_id
1 'polypeptide(L)'
;MHHPPVQFSHAVGTKTYQFRDLKDLMAKATPARSGDFLAGTAAASAEERVAAQMRLAALPLITFLNNVLIAYETDEVTRLIIDDHDASAFAHIRHLTVGDFRNWLLSDQVDELILAMILLGITPEMAAVASKIMRNQDLILVAKKCRLVTCFRNTIGLANRLSTRLQPNHPTDDDTGIAASILDGLMYGSGDAVIGINPATDNVQQVIKLNTLLDQIIQQYQIPTQSCVLTHVTNTLEAINRGAPVPRYLFMRMNPLVIFQLEEIP
;
A
#
# COMPACT_ATOMS: atom_id res chain seq x y z
N MET A 1 -10.72 2.82 -33.05
CA MET A 1 -9.55 3.55 -33.57
C MET A 1 -8.33 2.67 -33.35
N HIS A 2 -7.59 2.36 -34.40
CA HIS A 2 -6.38 1.53 -34.30
C HIS A 2 -5.28 2.43 -33.73
N HIS A 3 -4.99 2.33 -32.43
CA HIS A 3 -3.86 3.03 -31.85
C HIS A 3 -2.57 2.41 -32.41
N PRO A 4 -1.63 3.21 -32.95
CA PRO A 4 -0.35 2.67 -33.38
C PRO A 4 0.31 1.94 -32.20
N PRO A 5 1.04 0.83 -32.45
CA PRO A 5 1.71 0.10 -31.39
C PRO A 5 2.59 1.06 -30.59
N VAL A 6 2.37 1.13 -29.28
CA VAL A 6 3.11 2.04 -28.41
C VAL A 6 4.57 1.60 -28.41
N GLN A 7 5.41 2.31 -29.15
CA GLN A 7 6.84 2.06 -29.14
C GLN A 7 7.44 2.64 -27.85
N PHE A 8 8.11 1.79 -27.07
CA PHE A 8 8.84 2.21 -25.88
C PHE A 8 10.29 2.48 -26.25
N SER A 9 10.57 3.65 -26.83
CA SER A 9 11.94 4.07 -27.15
C SER A 9 12.19 5.55 -26.89
N HIS A 10 13.41 5.90 -26.51
CA HIS A 10 13.79 7.29 -26.24
C HIS A 10 15.20 7.58 -26.75
N ALA A 11 15.33 8.68 -27.50
CA ALA A 11 16.61 9.12 -28.03
C ALA A 11 17.23 10.17 -27.10
N VAL A 12 18.49 9.95 -26.71
CA VAL A 12 19.33 10.88 -25.97
C VAL A 12 20.56 11.16 -26.81
N GLY A 13 20.62 12.33 -27.45
CA GLY A 13 21.66 12.65 -28.42
C GLY A 13 21.64 11.68 -29.60
N THR A 14 22.74 10.96 -29.83
CA THR A 14 22.87 9.96 -30.91
C THR A 14 22.47 8.54 -30.50
N LYS A 15 22.19 8.31 -29.21
CA LYS A 15 21.88 6.98 -28.67
C LYS A 15 20.37 6.83 -28.51
N THR A 16 19.82 5.75 -29.06
CA THR A 16 18.41 5.39 -28.86
C THR A 16 18.31 4.22 -27.90
N TYR A 17 17.58 4.43 -26.80
CA TYR A 17 17.22 3.40 -25.85
C TYR A 17 15.91 2.75 -26.27
N GLN A 18 15.88 1.42 -26.30
CA GLN A 18 14.68 0.64 -26.59
C GLN A 18 14.32 -0.18 -25.36
N PHE A 19 13.03 -0.21 -25.05
CA PHE A 19 12.44 -1.00 -23.97
C PHE A 19 11.49 -2.01 -24.60
N ARG A 20 11.54 -3.25 -24.10
CA ARG A 20 10.84 -4.38 -24.74
C ARG A 20 9.32 -4.21 -24.70
N ASP A 21 8.82 -3.79 -23.55
CA ASP A 21 7.41 -3.62 -23.25
C ASP A 21 7.24 -2.61 -22.10
N LEU A 22 5.99 -2.44 -21.63
CA LEU A 22 5.70 -1.54 -20.52
C LEU A 22 6.34 -2.00 -19.21
N LYS A 23 6.45 -3.31 -18.98
CA LYS A 23 7.10 -3.87 -17.78
C LYS A 23 8.58 -3.51 -17.73
N ASP A 24 9.29 -3.73 -18.83
CA ASP A 24 10.71 -3.41 -18.98
C ASP A 24 10.95 -1.91 -18.76
N LEU A 25 10.12 -1.06 -19.36
CA LEU A 25 10.18 0.39 -19.18
C LEU A 25 9.97 0.80 -17.72
N MET A 26 8.91 0.29 -17.07
CA MET A 26 8.58 0.61 -15.68
C MET A 26 9.63 0.08 -14.70
N ALA A 27 10.21 -1.08 -14.96
CA ALA A 27 11.27 -1.65 -14.15
C ALA A 27 12.54 -0.80 -14.23
N LYS A 28 12.99 -0.47 -15.45
CA LYS A 28 14.21 0.32 -15.68
C LYS A 28 14.08 1.77 -15.25
N ALA A 29 12.88 2.33 -15.17
CA ALA A 29 12.63 3.66 -14.60
C ALA A 29 12.74 3.72 -13.07
N THR A 30 12.82 2.58 -12.38
CA THR A 30 12.93 2.52 -10.91
C THR A 30 14.30 3.01 -10.44
N PRO A 31 14.38 3.82 -9.36
CA PRO A 31 15.65 4.07 -8.68
C PRO A 31 16.36 2.75 -8.33
N ALA A 32 17.70 2.75 -8.37
CA ALA A 32 18.49 1.54 -8.16
C ALA A 32 18.17 0.84 -6.82
N ARG A 33 17.73 -0.42 -6.90
CA ARG A 33 17.39 -1.29 -5.76
C ARG A 33 18.02 -2.67 -5.94
N SER A 34 18.56 -3.24 -4.88
CA SER A 34 19.23 -4.55 -4.91
C SER A 34 18.33 -5.68 -5.43
N GLY A 35 17.04 -5.67 -5.06
CA GLY A 35 16.07 -6.65 -5.53
C GLY A 35 15.88 -6.64 -7.05
N ASP A 36 15.82 -5.45 -7.67
CA ASP A 36 15.64 -5.32 -9.12
C ASP A 36 16.90 -5.78 -9.89
N PHE A 37 18.09 -5.61 -9.31
CA PHE A 37 19.32 -6.17 -9.87
C PHE A 37 19.33 -7.69 -9.78
N LEU A 38 18.94 -8.25 -8.63
CA LEU A 38 18.87 -9.70 -8.45
C LEU A 38 17.84 -10.35 -9.38
N ALA A 39 16.71 -9.66 -9.61
CA ALA A 39 15.68 -10.09 -10.55
C ALA A 39 16.06 -9.86 -12.03
N GLY A 40 17.17 -9.18 -12.32
CA GLY A 40 17.61 -8.87 -13.69
C GLY A 40 16.73 -7.85 -14.42
N THR A 41 15.98 -7.02 -13.69
CA THR A 41 15.02 -6.04 -14.24
C THR A 41 15.49 -4.60 -14.13
N ALA A 42 16.54 -4.34 -13.34
CA ALA A 42 17.12 -3.01 -13.19
C ALA A 42 17.73 -2.48 -14.50
N ALA A 43 17.75 -1.15 -14.65
CA ALA A 43 18.51 -0.50 -15.71
C ALA A 43 20.02 -0.79 -15.56
N ALA A 44 20.69 -1.05 -16.68
CA ALA A 44 22.13 -1.35 -16.73
C ALA A 44 22.99 -0.12 -16.41
N SER A 45 22.44 1.08 -16.51
CA SER A 45 23.15 2.33 -16.22
C SER A 45 22.22 3.43 -15.72
N ALA A 46 22.79 4.46 -15.09
CA ALA A 46 22.04 5.67 -14.73
C ALA A 46 21.47 6.38 -15.97
N GLU A 47 22.20 6.38 -17.09
CA GLU A 47 21.76 6.96 -18.37
C GLU A 47 20.52 6.23 -18.91
N GLU A 48 20.52 4.90 -18.92
CA GLU A 48 19.34 4.10 -19.32
C GLU A 48 18.13 4.36 -18.41
N ARG A 49 18.35 4.46 -17.09
CA ARG A 49 17.27 4.76 -16.14
C ARG A 49 16.65 6.13 -16.41
N VAL A 50 17.47 7.16 -16.66
CA VAL A 50 16.97 8.50 -16.98
C VAL A 50 16.21 8.48 -18.31
N ALA A 51 16.73 7.79 -19.33
CA ALA A 51 16.02 7.61 -20.60
C ALA A 51 14.66 6.88 -20.41
N ALA A 52 14.61 5.88 -19.53
CA ALA A 52 13.37 5.19 -19.16
C ALA A 52 12.39 6.13 -18.46
N GLN A 53 12.83 6.91 -17.48
CA GLN A 53 12.01 7.91 -16.79
C GLN A 53 11.45 8.98 -17.76
N MET A 54 12.27 9.44 -18.72
CA MET A 54 11.84 10.40 -19.74
C MET A 54 10.81 9.78 -20.69
N ARG A 55 11.00 8.53 -21.12
CA ARG A 55 9.98 7.83 -21.92
C ARG A 55 8.69 7.66 -21.13
N LEU A 56 8.80 7.22 -19.89
CA LEU A 56 7.68 6.95 -18.99
C LEU A 56 6.86 8.22 -18.75
N ALA A 57 7.53 9.36 -18.49
CA ALA A 57 6.89 10.66 -18.33
C ALA A 57 6.05 11.08 -19.54
N ALA A 58 6.44 10.67 -20.76
CA ALA A 58 5.74 11.00 -22.00
C ALA A 58 4.62 10.00 -22.37
N LEU A 59 4.32 8.99 -21.54
CA LEU A 59 3.21 8.09 -21.78
C LEU A 59 1.88 8.72 -21.31
N PRO A 60 0.80 8.64 -22.10
CA PRO A 60 -0.54 8.97 -21.63
C PRO A 60 -0.97 8.06 -20.46
N LEU A 61 -1.70 8.59 -19.46
CA LEU A 61 -2.21 7.77 -18.36
C LEU A 61 -3.12 6.62 -18.85
N ILE A 62 -3.92 6.86 -19.88
CA ILE A 62 -4.80 5.83 -20.47
C ILE A 62 -4.04 4.57 -20.93
N THR A 63 -2.72 4.65 -21.17
CA THR A 63 -1.89 3.49 -21.50
C THR A 63 -1.98 2.39 -20.43
N PHE A 64 -2.12 2.74 -19.15
CA PHE A 64 -2.15 1.76 -18.05
C PHE A 64 -3.50 1.01 -17.92
N LEU A 65 -4.56 1.51 -18.56
CA LEU A 65 -5.84 0.78 -18.68
C LEU A 65 -5.87 -0.09 -19.95
N ASN A 66 -5.20 0.37 -21.02
CA ASN A 66 -5.18 -0.34 -22.30
C ASN A 66 -4.11 -1.44 -22.37
N ASN A 67 -3.08 -1.36 -21.54
CA ASN A 67 -1.94 -2.28 -21.54
C ASN A 67 -1.58 -2.66 -20.10
N VAL A 68 -2.39 -3.55 -19.52
CA VAL A 68 -2.19 -4.06 -18.17
C VAL A 68 -0.88 -4.83 -18.07
N LEU A 69 -0.20 -4.73 -16.92
CA LEU A 69 1.06 -5.44 -16.72
C LEU A 69 0.82 -6.95 -16.63
N ILE A 70 -0.14 -7.39 -15.84
CA ILE A 70 -0.52 -8.81 -15.77
C ILE A 70 -1.83 -8.97 -16.53
N ALA A 71 -1.98 -10.05 -17.30
CA ALA A 71 -3.15 -10.23 -18.15
C ALA A 71 -4.40 -10.43 -17.28
N TYR A 72 -5.46 -9.66 -17.57
CA TYR A 72 -6.72 -9.63 -16.82
C TYR A 72 -7.32 -11.04 -16.64
N GLU A 73 -7.22 -11.89 -17.66
CA GLU A 73 -7.75 -13.25 -17.64
C GLU A 73 -7.02 -14.16 -16.64
N THR A 74 -5.77 -13.85 -16.34
CA THR A 74 -4.87 -14.72 -15.55
C THR A 74 -4.66 -14.26 -14.12
N ASP A 75 -5.14 -13.06 -13.74
CA ASP A 75 -4.80 -12.45 -12.47
C ASP A 75 -6.00 -11.75 -11.80
N GLU A 76 -6.37 -12.23 -10.61
CA GLU A 76 -7.50 -11.70 -9.83
C GLU A 76 -7.29 -10.27 -9.36
N VAL A 77 -6.03 -9.89 -9.07
CA VAL A 77 -5.71 -8.54 -8.60
C VAL A 77 -5.89 -7.53 -9.72
N THR A 78 -5.45 -7.85 -10.94
CA THR A 78 -5.69 -7.04 -12.13
C THR A 78 -7.20 -6.91 -12.39
N ARG A 79 -7.98 -7.99 -12.23
CA ARG A 79 -9.44 -7.89 -12.37
C ARG A 79 -10.04 -6.93 -11.35
N LEU A 80 -9.70 -7.07 -10.07
CA LEU A 80 -10.16 -6.18 -9.02
C LEU A 80 -9.83 -4.71 -9.34
N ILE A 81 -8.59 -4.42 -9.74
CA ILE A 81 -8.14 -3.05 -10.09
C ILE A 81 -8.95 -2.47 -11.26
N ILE A 82 -9.20 -3.26 -12.30
CA ILE A 82 -9.87 -2.79 -13.52
C ILE A 82 -11.39 -2.71 -13.32
N ASP A 83 -11.98 -3.67 -12.62
CA ASP A 83 -13.42 -3.74 -12.38
C ASP A 83 -13.89 -2.67 -11.38
N ASP A 84 -13.05 -2.30 -10.40
CA ASP A 84 -13.31 -1.23 -9.43
C ASP A 84 -12.91 0.18 -9.95
N HIS A 85 -12.36 0.28 -11.16
CA HIS A 85 -11.92 1.55 -11.73
C HIS A 85 -13.12 2.46 -12.09
N ASP A 86 -13.12 3.68 -11.57
CA ASP A 86 -14.12 4.68 -11.90
C ASP A 86 -13.70 5.53 -13.11
N ALA A 87 -14.32 5.23 -14.26
CA ALA A 87 -14.08 5.95 -15.51
C ALA A 87 -14.47 7.44 -15.46
N SER A 88 -15.46 7.82 -14.65
CA SER A 88 -15.91 9.20 -14.48
C SER A 88 -14.91 9.99 -13.64
N ALA A 89 -14.43 9.39 -12.55
CA ALA A 89 -13.33 9.92 -11.75
C ALA A 89 -12.08 10.12 -12.63
N PHE A 90 -11.71 9.11 -13.42
CA PHE A 90 -10.54 9.16 -14.30
C PHE A 90 -10.64 10.19 -15.42
N ALA A 91 -11.84 10.51 -15.91
CA ALA A 91 -12.04 11.46 -17.00
C ALA A 91 -11.35 12.82 -16.75
N HIS A 92 -11.27 13.25 -15.49
CA HIS A 92 -10.61 14.49 -15.06
C HIS A 92 -9.11 14.52 -15.38
N ILE A 93 -8.43 13.37 -15.31
CA ILE A 93 -6.98 13.26 -15.51
C ILE A 93 -6.59 12.46 -16.75
N ARG A 94 -7.55 11.86 -17.46
CA ARG A 94 -7.34 10.97 -18.62
C ARG A 94 -6.45 11.57 -19.71
N HIS A 95 -6.53 12.87 -19.91
CA HIS A 95 -5.80 13.61 -20.94
C HIS A 95 -4.32 13.83 -20.61
N LEU A 96 -3.92 13.60 -19.36
CA LEU A 96 -2.56 13.85 -18.89
C LEU A 96 -1.60 12.73 -19.33
N THR A 97 -0.36 13.12 -19.54
CA THR A 97 0.78 12.19 -19.53
C THR A 97 1.19 11.89 -18.09
N VAL A 98 2.04 10.88 -17.87
CA VAL A 98 2.60 10.59 -16.53
C VAL A 98 3.37 11.81 -15.97
N GLY A 99 4.11 12.52 -16.82
CA GLY A 99 4.83 13.74 -16.44
C GLY A 99 3.87 14.87 -16.06
N ASP A 100 2.83 15.09 -16.85
CA ASP A 100 1.81 16.10 -16.54
C ASP A 100 1.01 15.73 -15.29
N PHE A 101 0.74 14.44 -15.07
CA PHE A 101 0.11 13.95 -13.85
C PHE A 101 0.97 14.22 -12.61
N ARG A 102 2.29 13.97 -12.66
CA ARG A 102 3.21 14.39 -11.59
C ARG A 102 3.10 15.90 -11.33
N ASN A 103 3.14 16.72 -12.38
CA ASN A 103 3.08 18.17 -12.24
C ASN A 103 1.73 18.63 -11.67
N TRP A 104 0.63 18.01 -12.11
CA TRP A 104 -0.72 18.24 -11.62
C TRP A 104 -0.83 17.92 -10.12
N LEU A 105 -0.35 16.75 -9.67
CA LEU A 105 -0.29 16.37 -8.26
C LEU A 105 0.51 17.37 -7.40
N LEU A 106 1.58 17.93 -7.95
CA LEU A 106 2.42 18.92 -7.26
C LEU A 106 1.80 20.33 -7.24
N SER A 107 0.88 20.63 -8.16
CA SER A 107 0.29 21.97 -8.27
C SER A 107 -0.57 22.35 -7.06
N ASP A 108 -0.69 23.65 -6.79
CA ASP A 108 -1.55 24.17 -5.71
C ASP A 108 -3.05 24.02 -6.01
N GLN A 109 -3.40 23.62 -7.25
CA GLN A 109 -4.78 23.37 -7.66
C GLN A 109 -5.33 22.03 -7.15
N VAL A 110 -4.46 21.14 -6.68
CA VAL A 110 -4.84 19.80 -6.20
C VAL A 110 -4.69 19.73 -4.69
N ASP A 111 -5.81 19.45 -4.02
CA ASP A 111 -5.92 19.32 -2.57
C ASP A 111 -6.50 17.95 -2.15
N GLU A 112 -6.71 17.79 -0.84
CA GLU A 112 -7.24 16.56 -0.23
C GLU A 112 -8.61 16.16 -0.82
N LEU A 113 -9.49 17.13 -1.10
CA LEU A 113 -10.84 16.89 -1.61
C LEU A 113 -10.82 16.40 -3.06
N ILE A 114 -10.02 17.04 -3.91
CA ILE A 114 -9.88 16.66 -5.31
C ILE A 114 -9.30 15.25 -5.42
N LEU A 115 -8.28 14.92 -4.62
CA LEU A 115 -7.69 13.59 -4.61
C LEU A 115 -8.68 12.52 -4.16
N ALA A 116 -9.52 12.81 -3.17
CA ALA A 116 -10.58 11.89 -2.74
C ALA A 116 -11.61 11.64 -3.85
N MET A 117 -11.99 12.68 -4.61
CA MET A 117 -12.94 12.56 -5.72
C MET A 117 -12.42 11.71 -6.88
N ILE A 118 -11.11 11.70 -7.13
CA ILE A 118 -10.52 10.96 -8.24
C ILE A 118 -9.86 9.64 -7.84
N LEU A 119 -9.97 9.24 -6.58
CA LEU A 119 -9.23 8.11 -5.99
C LEU A 119 -9.39 6.83 -6.81
N LEU A 120 -10.64 6.44 -7.10
CA LEU A 120 -10.95 5.24 -7.89
C LEU A 120 -10.66 5.39 -9.38
N GLY A 121 -10.31 6.60 -9.85
CA GLY A 121 -9.84 6.85 -11.20
C GLY A 121 -8.33 6.59 -11.39
N ILE A 122 -7.57 6.41 -10.31
CA ILE A 122 -6.11 6.19 -10.35
C ILE A 122 -5.81 4.72 -10.07
N THR A 123 -5.21 4.02 -11.03
CA THR A 123 -4.77 2.64 -10.80
C THR A 123 -3.43 2.58 -10.03
N PRO A 124 -3.11 1.44 -9.39
CA PRO A 124 -1.80 1.24 -8.76
C PRO A 124 -0.61 1.47 -9.71
N GLU A 125 -0.73 1.08 -10.98
CA GLU A 125 0.29 1.33 -11.99
C GLU A 125 0.49 2.83 -12.24
N MET A 126 -0.60 3.61 -12.34
CA MET A 126 -0.53 5.08 -12.51
C MET A 126 0.17 5.74 -11.32
N ALA A 127 -0.17 5.33 -10.09
CA ALA A 127 0.48 5.82 -8.88
C ALA A 127 1.97 5.42 -8.83
N ALA A 128 2.30 4.20 -9.24
CA ALA A 128 3.67 3.70 -9.29
C ALA A 128 4.54 4.49 -10.29
N VAL A 129 4.03 4.75 -11.49
CA VAL A 129 4.80 5.48 -12.53
C VAL A 129 5.00 6.94 -12.18
N ALA A 130 4.01 7.59 -11.56
CA ALA A 130 4.17 8.95 -11.04
C ALA A 130 5.28 8.98 -9.99
N SER A 131 5.27 8.02 -9.05
CA SER A 131 6.28 7.92 -7.99
C SER A 131 7.70 7.66 -8.53
N LYS A 132 7.84 6.88 -9.61
CA LYS A 132 9.14 6.55 -10.22
C LYS A 132 9.85 7.78 -10.82
N ILE A 133 9.12 8.83 -11.18
CA ILE A 133 9.66 10.06 -11.75
C ILE A 133 9.70 11.24 -10.75
N MET A 134 9.35 10.98 -9.49
CA MET A 134 9.37 11.97 -8.41
C MET A 134 10.69 11.93 -7.64
N ARG A 135 11.13 13.10 -7.18
CA ARG A 135 12.19 13.21 -6.16
C ARG A 135 11.59 12.96 -4.77
N ASN A 136 12.45 12.72 -3.77
CA ASN A 136 11.97 12.53 -2.39
C ASN A 136 11.11 13.71 -1.88
N GLN A 137 11.46 14.94 -2.23
CA GLN A 137 10.66 16.12 -1.86
C GLN A 137 9.27 16.11 -2.52
N ASP A 138 9.20 15.76 -3.80
CA ASP A 138 7.94 15.62 -4.52
C ASP A 138 7.04 14.57 -3.86
N LEU A 139 7.62 13.40 -3.52
CA LEU A 139 6.90 12.31 -2.83
C LEU A 139 6.32 12.79 -1.48
N ILE A 140 7.11 13.52 -0.69
CA ILE A 140 6.66 14.06 0.60
C ILE A 140 5.53 15.09 0.40
N LEU A 141 5.68 15.99 -0.58
CA LEU A 141 4.69 17.03 -0.86
C LEU A 141 3.36 16.47 -1.35
N VAL A 142 3.40 15.49 -2.26
CA VAL A 142 2.20 14.81 -2.76
C VAL A 142 1.57 13.97 -1.66
N ALA A 143 2.35 13.17 -0.93
CA ALA A 143 1.82 12.34 0.17
C ALA A 143 1.16 13.17 1.28
N LYS A 144 1.66 14.39 1.55
CA LYS A 144 1.04 15.31 2.52
C LYS A 144 -0.38 15.72 2.12
N LYS A 145 -0.69 15.77 0.82
CA LYS A 145 -2.04 16.05 0.28
C LYS A 145 -2.94 14.81 0.28
N CYS A 146 -2.38 13.61 0.37
CA CYS A 146 -3.15 12.37 0.42
C CYS A 146 -3.57 12.08 1.86
N ARG A 147 -4.75 12.55 2.28
CA ARG A 147 -5.29 12.25 3.60
C ARG A 147 -6.37 11.18 3.53
N LEU A 148 -6.14 10.08 4.25
CA LEU A 148 -7.13 9.05 4.50
C LEU A 148 -7.37 8.97 6.01
N VAL A 149 -8.62 9.21 6.42
CA VAL A 149 -9.05 9.10 7.81
C VAL A 149 -9.91 7.86 7.94
N THR A 150 -9.51 6.94 8.81
CA THR A 150 -10.28 5.73 9.12
C THR A 150 -10.68 5.74 10.58
N CYS A 151 -11.82 5.12 10.88
CA CYS A 151 -12.33 5.02 12.24
C CYS A 151 -12.71 3.58 12.56
N PHE A 152 -12.16 3.08 13.65
CA PHE A 152 -12.60 1.85 14.30
C PHE A 152 -12.96 2.16 15.75
N ARG A 153 -12.18 1.69 16.74
CA ARG A 153 -12.37 2.10 18.15
C ARG A 153 -11.85 3.51 18.42
N ASN A 154 -10.89 3.95 17.61
CA ASN A 154 -10.39 5.32 17.56
C ASN A 154 -10.23 5.76 16.10
N THR A 155 -9.83 7.01 15.90
CA THR A 155 -9.68 7.62 14.57
C THR A 155 -8.20 7.83 14.24
N ILE A 156 -7.75 7.30 13.11
CA ILE A 156 -6.37 7.40 12.60
C ILE A 156 -6.35 8.22 11.31
N GLY A 157 -5.27 8.99 11.08
CA GLY A 157 -5.05 9.76 9.85
C GLY A 157 -5.40 11.26 9.91
N LEU A 158 -5.89 11.72 11.07
CA LEU A 158 -6.15 13.15 11.32
C LEU A 158 -4.86 13.98 11.23
N ALA A 159 -5.02 15.25 10.82
CA ALA A 159 -3.90 16.18 10.70
C ALA A 159 -3.17 16.37 12.05
N ASN A 160 -1.84 16.49 11.97
CA ASN A 160 -0.94 16.70 13.12
C ASN A 160 -1.02 15.58 14.18
N ARG A 161 -1.40 14.36 13.80
CA ARG A 161 -1.36 13.18 14.65
C ARG A 161 -0.47 12.11 14.04
N LEU A 162 0.33 11.46 14.87
CA LEU A 162 1.13 10.31 14.49
C LEU A 162 0.71 9.15 15.39
N SER A 163 0.12 8.12 14.77
CA SER A 163 -0.25 6.90 15.47
C SER A 163 0.86 5.87 15.36
N THR A 164 0.98 5.04 16.39
CA THR A 164 2.05 4.04 16.51
C THR A 164 1.48 2.68 16.85
N ARG A 165 2.09 1.66 16.25
CA ARG A 165 1.83 0.28 16.61
C ARG A 165 2.67 -0.11 17.82
N LEU A 166 2.03 -0.73 18.81
CA LEU A 166 2.71 -1.42 19.89
C LEU A 166 2.76 -2.92 19.57
N GLN A 167 3.95 -3.47 19.39
CA GLN A 167 4.15 -4.87 19.00
C GLN A 167 4.98 -5.61 20.06
N PRO A 168 4.34 -6.15 21.12
CA PRO A 168 5.01 -6.76 22.26
C PRO A 168 5.35 -8.23 21.94
N ASN A 169 6.22 -8.45 20.95
CA ASN A 169 6.64 -9.81 20.59
C ASN A 169 7.56 -10.40 21.67
N HIS A 170 7.29 -11.64 22.07
CA HIS A 170 8.17 -12.41 22.95
C HIS A 170 8.69 -13.66 22.21
N PRO A 171 9.98 -14.05 22.34
CA PRO A 171 10.55 -15.19 21.60
C PRO A 171 9.80 -16.52 21.78
N THR A 172 9.13 -16.68 22.92
CA THR A 172 8.35 -17.87 23.28
C THR A 172 6.87 -17.56 23.54
N ASP A 173 6.41 -16.36 23.17
CA ASP A 173 5.06 -15.88 23.50
C ASP A 173 4.70 -16.02 25.01
N ASP A 174 5.62 -15.61 25.89
CA ASP A 174 5.39 -15.63 27.34
C ASP A 174 4.45 -14.49 27.75
N ASP A 175 3.37 -14.83 28.47
CA ASP A 175 2.32 -13.87 28.79
C ASP A 175 2.84 -12.71 29.67
N THR A 176 3.78 -12.99 30.58
CA THR A 176 4.33 -11.98 31.49
C THR A 176 5.24 -11.02 30.73
N GLY A 177 6.11 -11.55 29.87
CA GLY A 177 6.97 -10.74 29.00
C GLY A 177 6.16 -9.86 28.04
N ILE A 178 5.09 -10.42 27.45
CA ILE A 178 4.17 -9.67 26.59
C ILE A 178 3.49 -8.55 27.39
N ALA A 179 2.90 -8.86 28.54
CA ALA A 179 2.20 -7.88 29.38
C ALA A 179 3.13 -6.75 29.85
N ALA A 180 4.37 -7.07 30.24
CA ALA A 180 5.37 -6.09 30.62
C ALA A 180 5.72 -5.15 29.46
N SER A 181 5.89 -5.69 28.24
CA SER A 181 6.16 -4.89 27.04
C SER A 181 4.96 -4.02 26.64
N ILE A 182 3.72 -4.51 26.83
CA ILE A 182 2.52 -3.70 26.63
C ILE A 182 2.51 -2.51 27.58
N LEU A 183 2.72 -2.76 28.87
CA LEU A 183 2.74 -1.71 29.88
C LEU A 183 3.80 -0.65 29.54
N ASP A 184 5.04 -1.08 29.25
CA ASP A 184 6.13 -0.17 28.89
C ASP A 184 5.77 0.70 27.68
N GLY A 185 5.27 0.09 26.60
CA GLY A 185 4.85 0.82 25.41
C GLY A 185 3.74 1.83 25.65
N LEU A 186 2.74 1.47 26.47
CA LEU A 186 1.64 2.37 26.82
C LEU A 186 2.13 3.58 27.62
N MET A 187 3.17 3.45 28.48
CA MET A 187 3.77 4.59 29.18
C MET A 187 4.39 5.62 28.23
N TYR A 188 4.82 5.20 27.05
CA TYR A 188 5.31 6.09 25.98
C TYR A 188 4.21 6.59 25.04
N GLY A 189 2.94 6.27 25.31
CA GLY A 189 1.82 6.62 24.44
C GLY A 189 1.75 5.78 23.16
N SER A 190 2.39 4.61 23.13
CA SER A 190 2.37 3.70 21.97
C SER A 190 1.15 2.79 21.98
N GLY A 191 0.70 2.39 20.78
CA GLY A 191 -0.37 1.41 20.61
C GLY A 191 -1.74 2.00 20.31
N ASP A 192 -1.84 3.29 20.02
CA ASP A 192 -3.06 3.91 19.52
C ASP A 192 -3.42 3.43 18.11
N ALA A 193 -2.43 3.06 17.28
CA ALA A 193 -2.72 2.45 15.97
C ALA A 193 -3.27 1.03 16.13
N VAL A 194 -2.57 0.21 16.90
CA VAL A 194 -2.93 -1.19 17.22
C VAL A 194 -1.94 -1.72 18.26
N ILE A 195 -2.44 -2.52 19.21
CA ILE A 195 -1.60 -3.40 20.05
C ILE A 195 -1.60 -4.78 19.39
N GLY A 196 -0.53 -5.13 18.69
CA GLY A 196 -0.54 -6.32 17.84
C GLY A 196 0.66 -7.24 17.99
N ILE A 197 0.40 -8.52 18.25
CA ILE A 197 1.42 -9.56 18.50
C ILE A 197 1.65 -10.37 17.22
N ASN A 198 2.90 -10.54 16.81
CA ASN A 198 3.26 -11.57 15.83
C ASN A 198 3.71 -12.81 16.61
N PRO A 199 2.89 -13.86 16.70
CA PRO A 199 3.16 -15.00 17.55
C PRO A 199 4.40 -15.76 17.08
N ALA A 200 5.20 -16.26 18.02
CA ALA A 200 6.30 -17.17 17.75
C ALA A 200 5.81 -18.52 17.23
N THR A 201 4.64 -18.98 17.70
CA THR A 201 3.99 -20.21 17.22
C THR A 201 2.65 -19.91 16.57
N ASP A 202 2.50 -20.30 15.30
CA ASP A 202 1.29 -20.02 14.52
C ASP A 202 0.26 -21.17 14.59
N ASN A 203 -0.47 -21.27 15.72
CA ASN A 203 -1.58 -22.21 15.87
C ASN A 203 -2.81 -21.56 16.51
N VAL A 204 -3.99 -22.11 16.24
CA VAL A 204 -5.28 -21.54 16.67
C VAL A 204 -5.37 -21.39 18.20
N GLN A 205 -4.94 -22.38 18.99
CA GLN A 205 -5.05 -22.29 20.45
C GLN A 205 -4.22 -21.12 21.00
N GLN A 206 -3.00 -20.94 20.47
CA GLN A 206 -2.14 -19.83 20.85
C GLN A 206 -2.73 -18.49 20.44
N VAL A 207 -3.30 -18.39 19.24
CA VAL A 207 -3.99 -17.17 18.77
C VAL A 207 -5.16 -16.81 19.69
N ILE A 208 -5.98 -17.78 20.11
CA ILE A 208 -7.09 -17.55 21.04
C ILE A 208 -6.57 -17.04 22.39
N LYS A 209 -5.51 -17.67 22.92
CA LYS A 209 -4.89 -17.28 24.18
C LYS A 209 -4.40 -15.83 24.14
N LEU A 210 -3.65 -15.47 23.10
CA LEU A 210 -3.10 -14.12 22.92
C LEU A 210 -4.19 -13.07 22.70
N ASN A 211 -5.23 -13.37 21.90
CA ASN A 211 -6.37 -12.48 21.73
C ASN A 211 -7.09 -12.23 23.06
N THR A 212 -7.27 -13.28 23.87
CA THR A 212 -7.89 -13.17 25.19
C THR A 212 -7.07 -12.30 26.13
N LEU A 213 -5.75 -12.47 26.17
CA LEU A 213 -4.85 -11.62 26.97
C LEU A 213 -4.97 -10.14 26.56
N LEU A 214 -4.92 -9.86 25.27
CA LEU A 214 -5.02 -8.49 24.75
C LEU A 214 -6.39 -7.87 25.05
N ASP A 215 -7.48 -8.60 24.84
CA ASP A 215 -8.83 -8.12 25.13
C ASP A 215 -9.00 -7.81 26.62
N GLN A 216 -8.54 -8.71 27.51
CA GLN A 216 -8.59 -8.47 28.96
C GLN A 216 -7.86 -7.19 29.36
N ILE A 217 -6.65 -6.94 28.86
CA ILE A 217 -5.89 -5.72 29.16
C ILE A 217 -6.65 -4.48 28.64
N ILE A 218 -7.12 -4.52 27.40
CA ILE A 218 -7.84 -3.38 26.80
C ILE A 218 -9.12 -3.08 27.58
N GLN A 219 -9.91 -4.10 27.93
CA GLN A 219 -11.15 -3.93 28.70
C GLN A 219 -10.89 -3.48 30.13
N GLN A 220 -9.90 -4.06 30.81
CA GLN A 220 -9.59 -3.71 32.20
C GLN A 220 -9.18 -2.24 32.34
N TYR A 221 -8.37 -1.72 31.42
CA TYR A 221 -7.88 -0.34 31.46
C TYR A 221 -8.66 0.61 30.55
N GLN A 222 -9.74 0.14 29.90
CA GLN A 222 -10.57 0.92 28.97
C GLN A 222 -9.74 1.66 27.90
N ILE A 223 -8.75 0.96 27.33
CA ILE A 223 -7.79 1.55 26.39
C ILE A 223 -8.49 1.79 25.05
N PRO A 224 -8.52 3.03 24.51
CA PRO A 224 -9.20 3.33 23.25
C PRO A 224 -8.34 2.90 22.04
N THR A 225 -8.20 1.59 21.86
CA THR A 225 -7.38 0.95 20.81
C THR A 225 -7.95 -0.39 20.36
N GLN A 226 -7.37 -0.93 19.30
CA GLN A 226 -7.64 -2.24 18.72
C GLN A 226 -6.47 -3.19 19.03
N SER A 227 -6.79 -4.46 19.22
CA SER A 227 -5.82 -5.55 19.29
C SER A 227 -5.73 -6.31 17.96
N CYS A 228 -4.62 -6.98 17.73
CA CYS A 228 -4.50 -7.90 16.60
C CYS A 228 -3.42 -8.96 16.83
N VAL A 229 -3.74 -10.24 16.64
CA VAL A 229 -2.73 -11.28 16.53
C VAL A 229 -2.45 -11.53 15.04
N LEU A 230 -1.20 -11.32 14.61
CA LEU A 230 -0.79 -11.31 13.20
C LEU A 230 -0.50 -12.73 12.68
N THR A 231 -1.51 -13.59 12.75
CA THR A 231 -1.50 -14.97 12.23
C THR A 231 -2.00 -15.03 10.78
N HIS A 232 -1.99 -16.21 10.16
CA HIS A 232 -2.69 -16.44 8.90
C HIS A 232 -4.20 -16.19 9.05
N VAL A 233 -4.85 -15.62 8.04
CA VAL A 233 -6.27 -15.22 8.10
C VAL A 233 -7.18 -16.40 8.45
N THR A 234 -6.87 -17.60 7.96
CA THR A 234 -7.64 -18.83 8.25
C THR A 234 -7.60 -19.23 9.72
N ASN A 235 -6.47 -19.02 10.40
CA ASN A 235 -6.36 -19.28 11.84
C ASN A 235 -7.20 -18.28 12.64
N THR A 236 -7.27 -17.03 12.17
CA THR A 236 -8.12 -16.02 12.81
C THR A 236 -9.61 -16.32 12.61
N LEU A 237 -10.02 -16.73 11.41
CA LEU A 237 -11.40 -17.18 11.15
C LEU A 237 -11.77 -18.39 12.01
N GLU A 238 -10.87 -19.36 12.14
CA GLU A 238 -11.10 -20.52 13.00
C GLU A 238 -11.15 -20.13 14.49
N ALA A 239 -10.33 -19.16 14.93
CA ALA A 239 -10.42 -18.62 16.28
C ALA A 239 -11.79 -17.94 16.53
N ILE A 240 -12.31 -17.18 15.56
CA ILE A 240 -13.66 -16.58 15.63
C ILE A 240 -14.73 -17.67 15.74
N ASN A 241 -14.66 -18.71 14.91
CA ASN A 241 -15.61 -19.84 14.95
C ASN A 241 -15.61 -20.55 16.31
N ARG A 242 -14.48 -20.51 17.03
CA ARG A 242 -14.33 -21.05 18.39
C ARG A 242 -14.68 -20.06 19.51
N GLY A 243 -15.22 -18.88 19.17
CA GLY A 243 -15.69 -17.88 20.13
C GLY A 243 -14.58 -17.05 20.77
N ALA A 244 -13.41 -16.96 20.14
CA ALA A 244 -12.33 -16.11 20.64
C ALA A 244 -12.70 -14.62 20.58
N PRO A 245 -12.22 -13.79 21.53
CA PRO A 245 -12.46 -12.36 21.54
C PRO A 245 -11.57 -11.66 20.50
N VAL A 246 -11.81 -11.96 19.24
CA VAL A 246 -11.11 -11.36 18.10
C VAL A 246 -11.82 -10.04 17.80
N PRO A 247 -11.10 -8.90 17.76
CA PRO A 247 -11.69 -7.64 17.33
C PRO A 247 -12.22 -7.76 15.89
N ARG A 248 -13.14 -6.87 15.47
CA ARG A 248 -13.63 -6.81 14.07
C ARG A 248 -12.57 -6.33 13.05
N TYR A 249 -11.30 -6.56 13.36
CA TYR A 249 -10.11 -6.20 12.62
C TYR A 249 -9.26 -7.46 12.40
N LEU A 250 -8.95 -7.77 11.14
CA LEU A 250 -8.18 -8.96 10.76
C LEU A 250 -6.87 -8.58 10.11
N PHE A 251 -5.82 -9.33 10.41
CA PHE A 251 -4.56 -9.24 9.70
C PHE A 251 -4.45 -10.30 8.62
N MET A 252 -3.95 -9.89 7.46
CA MET A 252 -3.51 -10.79 6.40
C MET A 252 -2.31 -10.15 5.70
N ARG A 253 -1.28 -10.96 5.40
CA ARG A 253 -0.21 -10.53 4.51
C ARG A 253 -0.69 -10.66 3.07
N MET A 254 -0.92 -9.53 2.41
CA MET A 254 -1.11 -9.47 0.95
C MET A 254 0.22 -9.17 0.26
N ASN A 255 0.37 -9.62 -0.99
CA ASN A 255 1.51 -9.24 -1.85
C ASN A 255 1.05 -8.12 -2.81
N PRO A 256 1.39 -6.84 -2.58
CA PRO A 256 1.98 -6.22 -1.39
C PRO A 256 0.93 -5.77 -0.35
N LEU A 257 1.36 -5.59 0.90
CA LEU A 257 0.55 -5.53 2.13
C LEU A 257 -0.67 -4.59 2.09
N VAL A 258 -1.88 -5.11 2.32
CA VAL A 258 -3.12 -4.34 2.57
C VAL A 258 -3.81 -4.91 3.81
N ILE A 259 -4.33 -4.03 4.66
CA ILE A 259 -5.07 -4.34 5.90
C ILE A 259 -6.57 -4.17 5.61
N PHE A 260 -7.39 -5.13 6.02
CA PHE A 260 -8.85 -5.07 5.83
C PHE A 260 -9.60 -4.74 7.13
N GLN A 261 -10.66 -3.95 7.01
CA GLN A 261 -11.71 -3.81 8.02
C GLN A 261 -12.91 -4.65 7.56
N LEU A 262 -13.44 -5.50 8.45
CA LEU A 262 -14.68 -6.23 8.17
C LEU A 262 -15.87 -5.35 8.57
N GLU A 263 -16.75 -5.04 7.63
CA GLU A 263 -18.08 -4.52 7.93
C GLU A 263 -19.03 -5.69 8.24
N GLU A 264 -19.77 -5.55 9.34
CA GLU A 264 -20.86 -6.41 9.84
C GLU A 264 -20.75 -7.93 9.61
N ILE A 265 -20.26 -8.65 10.61
CA ILE A 265 -20.67 -10.05 10.85
C ILE A 265 -21.89 -9.98 11.79
N PRO A 266 -23.02 -10.64 11.45
CA PRO A 266 -24.23 -10.64 12.29
C PRO A 266 -24.00 -11.16 13.70
#